data_AF-A0A0A1XJZ1-F1
#
_entry.id   AF-A0A0A1XJZ1-F1
#
_cell.length_a   1.000
_cell.length_b   1.000
_cell.length_c   1.000
_cell.angle_alpha   90.00
_cell.angle_beta   90.00
_cell.angle_gamma   90.00
#
_symmetry.space_group_name_H-M   'P 1'
#
loop_
_entity.id
_entity.type
_entity.pdbx_description
1 polymer ?
#
loop_
_entity_poly.entity_id
_entity_poly.type
_entity_poly.pdbx_seq_one_letter_code
_entity_poly.pdbx_strand_id
1 'polypeptide(L)'
;YTCSRSVGQRKSLLLFDKRIIREVSKSTIIMSNKINLFVLVAVFIALVLRSDQVFGGATEEQMIAAGKLMRDVCLPKFNKITPEVADGIKEGKVPDTKDVKCYINCVMEMMQTMKKGKFLYESSLKQVDLLMPDSYKDEYRNGLGKCKDAAVGIKNNCDASYALLICMRDNITKFVFP
;
A
#
# COMPACT_ATOMS: atom_id res chain seq x y z
N TYR A 1 49.61 43.48 60.26
CA TYR A 1 48.27 43.87 60.72
C TYR A 1 47.40 44.22 59.51
N THR A 2 46.26 43.52 59.37
CA THR A 2 44.98 43.91 58.73
C THR A 2 45.00 44.62 57.37
N CYS A 3 44.54 44.00 56.26
CA CYS A 3 43.15 43.69 55.84
C CYS A 3 42.30 44.91 55.40
N SER A 4 41.98 45.00 54.09
CA SER A 4 40.66 45.39 53.52
C SER A 4 40.73 45.45 51.98
N ARG A 5 39.98 44.60 51.26
CA ARG A 5 38.61 44.77 50.70
C ARG A 5 38.56 45.70 49.46
N SER A 6 38.24 45.14 48.28
CA SER A 6 36.89 45.13 47.66
C SER A 6 36.48 46.55 47.23
N VAL A 7 36.19 46.86 45.97
CA VAL A 7 34.85 46.78 45.34
C VAL A 7 35.05 47.23 43.88
N GLY A 8 34.91 46.35 42.89
CA GLY A 8 35.03 46.76 41.48
C GLY A 8 34.78 45.65 40.45
N GLN A 9 34.98 44.39 40.85
CA GLN A 9 34.97 43.26 39.92
C GLN A 9 33.66 42.44 39.87
N ARG A 10 32.55 42.89 40.51
CA ARG A 10 31.31 42.08 40.58
C ARG A 10 30.34 42.24 39.40
N LYS A 11 30.38 43.34 38.63
CA LYS A 11 29.48 43.52 37.48
C LYS A 11 29.93 42.78 36.22
N SER A 12 31.24 42.54 36.05
CA SER A 12 31.77 41.84 34.87
C SER A 12 31.49 40.33 34.92
N LEU A 13 31.51 39.73 36.11
CA LEU A 13 31.36 38.27 36.29
C LEU A 13 29.95 37.75 35.93
N LEU A 14 28.88 38.49 36.25
CA LEU A 14 27.49 38.09 35.97
C LEU A 14 27.09 38.17 34.49
N LEU A 15 27.76 39.01 33.68
CA LEU A 15 27.54 39.11 32.23
C LEU A 15 28.30 38.03 31.45
N PHE A 16 29.43 37.56 31.99
CA PHE A 16 30.17 36.43 31.43
C PHE A 16 29.40 35.11 31.58
N ASP A 17 28.74 34.90 32.73
CA ASP A 17 28.00 33.68 33.05
C ASP A 17 26.80 33.43 32.10
N LYS A 18 25.98 34.45 31.84
CA LYS A 18 24.83 34.36 30.92
C LYS A 18 25.23 34.12 29.44
N ARG A 19 26.46 34.44 29.06
CA ARG A 19 26.97 34.23 27.69
C ARG A 19 27.50 32.80 27.53
N ILE A 20 28.19 32.27 28.54
CA ILE A 20 28.65 30.88 28.59
C ILE A 20 27.46 29.91 28.66
N ILE A 21 26.45 30.15 29.49
CA ILE A 21 25.25 29.29 29.56
C ILE A 21 24.51 29.26 28.21
N ARG A 22 24.46 30.39 27.48
CA ARG A 22 23.85 30.44 26.13
C ARG A 22 24.67 29.68 25.08
N GLU A 23 26.00 29.80 25.10
CA GLU A 23 26.90 29.07 24.20
C GLU A 23 26.89 27.55 24.48
N VAL A 24 26.88 27.15 25.76
CA VAL A 24 26.78 25.74 26.18
C VAL A 24 25.40 25.18 25.83
N SER A 25 24.31 25.90 26.09
CA SER A 25 22.95 25.49 25.70
C SER A 25 22.81 25.37 24.17
N LYS A 26 23.36 26.32 23.40
CA LYS A 26 23.35 26.29 21.94
C LYS A 26 24.20 25.14 21.39
N SER A 27 25.37 24.89 21.98
CA SER A 27 26.24 23.76 21.62
C SER A 27 25.59 22.41 21.94
N THR A 28 24.92 22.28 23.09
CA THR A 28 24.17 21.07 23.48
C THR A 28 22.94 20.82 22.59
N ILE A 29 22.19 21.87 22.22
CA ILE A 29 21.04 21.75 21.30
C ILE A 29 21.52 21.38 19.88
N ILE A 30 22.60 22.00 19.39
CA ILE A 30 23.19 21.66 18.08
C ILE A 30 23.73 20.22 18.08
N MET A 31 24.36 19.76 19.18
CA MET A 31 24.78 18.36 19.34
C MET A 31 23.60 17.39 19.34
N SER A 32 22.53 17.69 20.10
CA SER A 32 21.31 16.86 20.16
C SER A 32 20.62 16.75 18.80
N ASN A 33 20.55 17.85 18.03
CA ASN A 33 19.92 17.85 16.71
C ASN A 33 20.77 17.09 15.66
N LYS A 34 22.10 17.17 15.75
CA LYS A 34 23.01 16.38 14.92
C LYS A 34 22.93 14.89 15.26
N ILE A 35 22.85 14.53 16.55
CA ILE A 35 22.67 13.15 17.00
C ILE A 35 21.34 12.58 16.49
N ASN A 36 20.24 13.33 16.61
CA ASN A 36 18.94 12.92 16.06
C ASN A 36 18.95 12.77 14.53
N LEU A 37 19.66 13.64 13.82
CA LEU A 37 19.82 13.52 12.37
C LEU A 37 20.63 12.27 11.99
N PHE A 38 21.72 11.98 12.72
CA PHE A 38 22.50 10.76 12.52
C PHE A 38 21.70 9.50 12.85
N VAL A 39 20.88 9.52 13.90
CA VAL A 39 19.99 8.40 14.25
C VAL A 39 18.91 8.20 13.18
N LEU A 40 18.29 9.28 12.68
CA LEU A 40 17.29 9.19 11.60
C LEU A 40 17.91 8.67 10.30
N VAL A 41 19.12 9.14 9.95
CA VAL A 41 19.86 8.66 8.78
C VAL A 41 20.28 7.20 8.96
N ALA A 42 20.74 6.80 10.15
CA ALA A 42 21.09 5.41 10.44
C ALA A 42 19.86 4.48 10.41
N VAL A 43 18.71 4.92 10.91
CA VAL A 43 17.44 4.19 10.81
C VAL A 43 16.98 4.10 9.36
N PHE A 44 17.11 5.18 8.58
CA PHE A 44 16.77 5.19 7.16
C PHE A 44 17.70 4.26 6.35
N ILE A 45 19.00 4.28 6.62
CA ILE A 45 19.98 3.35 6.03
C ILE A 45 19.66 1.90 6.44
N ALA A 46 19.34 1.65 7.71
CA ALA A 46 18.97 0.31 8.17
C ALA A 46 17.66 -0.19 7.53
N LEU A 47 16.70 0.70 7.23
CA LEU A 47 15.48 0.38 6.48
C LEU A 47 15.78 0.07 5.00
N VAL A 48 16.69 0.83 4.37
CA VAL A 48 17.13 0.60 2.98
C VAL A 48 17.94 -0.69 2.86
N LEU A 49 18.81 -1.02 3.82
CA LEU A 49 19.58 -2.27 3.83
C LEU A 49 18.74 -3.53 4.10
N ARG A 50 17.45 -3.38 4.44
CA ARG A 50 16.50 -4.50 4.52
C ARG A 50 15.77 -4.79 3.20
N SER A 51 16.01 -4.03 2.13
CA SER A 51 15.35 -4.30 0.83
C SER A 51 16.01 -5.42 0.01
N ASP A 52 17.02 -6.11 0.53
CA ASP A 52 17.78 -7.14 -0.19
C ASP A 52 17.12 -8.53 -0.20
N GLN A 53 15.80 -8.63 -0.08
CA GLN A 53 15.05 -9.87 -0.38
C GLN A 53 14.18 -9.64 -1.62
N VAL A 54 14.82 -9.28 -2.73
CA VAL A 54 14.18 -9.30 -4.06
C VAL A 54 14.14 -10.77 -4.53
N PHE A 55 13.23 -11.55 -3.93
CA PHE A 55 12.73 -12.74 -4.60
C PHE A 55 11.74 -12.26 -5.68
N GLY A 56 11.94 -12.74 -6.91
CA GLY A 56 11.08 -12.38 -8.04
C GLY A 56 9.62 -12.76 -7.76
N GLY A 57 8.73 -11.78 -7.82
CA GLY A 57 7.28 -11.96 -7.63
C GLY A 57 6.76 -11.49 -6.27
N ALA A 58 5.49 -11.09 -6.23
CA ALA A 58 4.81 -10.80 -4.97
C ALA A 58 4.69 -12.08 -4.14
N THR A 59 4.84 -11.97 -2.82
CA THR A 59 4.56 -13.11 -1.94
C THR A 59 3.06 -13.34 -1.84
N GLU A 60 2.66 -14.55 -1.47
CA GLU A 60 1.24 -14.88 -1.31
C GLU A 60 0.57 -14.02 -0.22
N GLU A 61 1.31 -13.69 0.84
CA GLU A 61 0.85 -12.78 1.90
C GLU A 61 0.62 -11.37 1.37
N GLN A 62 1.49 -10.87 0.47
CA GLN A 62 1.31 -9.57 -0.17
C GLN A 62 0.10 -9.55 -1.09
N MET A 63 -0.12 -10.62 -1.88
CA MET A 63 -1.31 -10.78 -2.71
C MET A 63 -2.58 -10.75 -1.87
N ILE A 64 -2.62 -11.52 -0.77
CA ILE A 64 -3.77 -11.58 0.15
C ILE A 64 -4.01 -10.22 0.82
N ALA A 65 -2.96 -9.54 1.26
CA ALA A 65 -3.07 -8.22 1.89
C ALA A 65 -3.59 -7.15 0.91
N ALA A 66 -3.11 -7.16 -0.34
CA ALA A 66 -3.61 -6.28 -1.39
C ALA A 66 -5.09 -6.55 -1.70
N GLY A 67 -5.49 -7.82 -1.80
CA GLY A 67 -6.89 -8.21 -1.97
C GLY A 67 -7.76 -7.74 -0.81
N LYS A 68 -7.31 -7.92 0.44
CA LYS A 68 -8.03 -7.43 1.62
C LYS A 68 -8.28 -5.93 1.57
N LEU A 69 -7.29 -5.12 1.16
CA LEU A 69 -7.46 -3.68 0.97
C LEU A 69 -8.59 -3.38 -0.02
N MET A 70 -8.60 -4.07 -1.16
CA MET A 70 -9.61 -3.84 -2.20
C MET A 70 -11.01 -4.19 -1.71
N ARG A 71 -11.14 -5.32 -1.01
CA ARG A 71 -12.37 -5.72 -0.35
C ARG A 71 -12.84 -4.72 0.68
N ASP A 72 -11.95 -4.27 1.57
CA ASP A 72 -12.28 -3.31 2.63
C ASP A 72 -12.79 -1.98 2.08
N VAL A 73 -12.34 -1.56 0.89
CA VAL A 73 -12.83 -0.34 0.24
C VAL A 73 -14.12 -0.56 -0.57
N CYS A 74 -14.30 -1.73 -1.17
CA CYS A 74 -15.45 -2.00 -2.04
C CYS A 74 -16.67 -2.55 -1.29
N LEU A 75 -16.48 -3.45 -0.33
CA LEU A 75 -17.58 -4.10 0.41
C LEU A 75 -18.54 -3.09 1.08
N PRO A 76 -18.07 -2.01 1.75
CA PRO A 76 -18.96 -1.04 2.38
C PRO A 76 -19.87 -0.29 1.40
N LYS A 77 -19.55 -0.29 0.10
CA LYS A 77 -20.37 0.33 -0.95
C LYS A 77 -21.60 -0.49 -1.31
N PHE A 78 -21.65 -1.77 -0.91
CA PHE A 78 -22.69 -2.73 -1.28
C PHE A 78 -23.27 -3.41 -0.03
N ASN A 79 -24.18 -2.72 0.65
CA ASN A 79 -24.78 -3.13 1.92
C ASN A 79 -25.55 -4.47 1.89
N LYS A 80 -25.86 -5.01 0.72
CA LYS A 80 -26.55 -6.31 0.57
C LYS A 80 -25.60 -7.50 0.40
N ILE A 81 -24.30 -7.25 0.28
CA ILE A 81 -23.29 -8.30 0.19
C ILE A 81 -22.80 -8.58 1.60
N THR A 82 -23.12 -9.77 2.10
CA THR A 82 -22.59 -10.22 3.39
C THR A 82 -21.13 -10.67 3.23
N PRO A 83 -20.33 -10.68 4.30
CA PRO A 83 -18.96 -11.20 4.26
C PRO A 83 -18.87 -12.61 3.67
N GLU A 84 -19.86 -13.46 3.95
CA GLU A 84 -19.91 -14.84 3.47
C GLU A 84 -20.12 -14.93 1.96
N VAL A 85 -20.89 -14.00 1.38
CA VAL A 85 -21.04 -13.90 -0.08
C VAL A 85 -19.72 -13.48 -0.71
N ALA A 86 -19.02 -12.52 -0.11
CA ALA A 86 -17.71 -12.08 -0.61
C ALA A 86 -16.64 -13.19 -0.49
N ASP A 87 -16.67 -13.98 0.59
CA ASP A 87 -15.82 -15.17 0.73
C ASP A 87 -16.15 -16.24 -0.32
N GLY A 88 -17.43 -16.44 -0.63
CA GLY A 88 -17.85 -17.31 -1.73
C GLY A 88 -17.32 -16.84 -3.09
N ILE A 89 -17.33 -15.53 -3.35
CA ILE A 89 -16.81 -14.95 -4.60
C ILE A 89 -15.32 -15.23 -4.74
N LYS A 90 -14.54 -15.14 -3.66
CA LYS A 90 -13.10 -15.45 -3.66
C LYS A 90 -12.80 -16.86 -4.19
N GLU A 91 -13.70 -17.81 -3.95
CA GLU A 91 -13.61 -19.22 -4.38
C GLU A 91 -14.31 -19.51 -5.71
N GLY A 92 -14.88 -18.50 -6.38
CA GLY A 92 -15.58 -18.65 -7.66
C GLY A 92 -17.08 -18.96 -7.54
N LYS A 93 -17.64 -18.96 -6.33
CA LYS A 93 -19.11 -18.98 -6.12
C LYS A 93 -19.62 -17.55 -6.29
N VAL A 94 -19.98 -17.18 -7.52
CA VAL A 94 -20.33 -15.80 -7.86
C VAL A 94 -21.82 -15.65 -8.17
N PRO A 95 -22.68 -15.24 -7.20
CA PRO A 95 -24.10 -15.05 -7.43
C PRO A 95 -24.38 -14.02 -8.53
N ASP A 96 -25.33 -14.29 -9.41
CA ASP A 96 -25.80 -13.35 -10.44
C ASP A 96 -26.81 -12.36 -9.83
N THR A 97 -26.30 -11.43 -9.02
CA THR A 97 -27.11 -10.34 -8.46
C THR A 97 -26.49 -8.99 -8.78
N LYS A 98 -27.32 -7.94 -8.92
CA LYS A 98 -26.88 -6.59 -9.28
C LYS A 98 -25.75 -6.08 -8.38
N ASP A 99 -25.87 -6.27 -7.06
CA ASP A 99 -24.90 -5.75 -6.11
C ASP A 99 -23.57 -6.52 -6.21
N VAL A 100 -23.60 -7.85 -6.37
CA VAL A 100 -22.40 -8.66 -6.60
C VAL A 100 -21.67 -8.23 -7.87
N LYS A 101 -22.38 -8.03 -8.99
CA LYS A 101 -21.78 -7.54 -10.23
C LYS A 101 -21.07 -6.20 -10.05
N CYS A 102 -21.70 -5.29 -9.32
CA CYS A 102 -21.12 -3.97 -9.09
C CYS A 102 -19.99 -3.98 -8.06
N TYR A 103 -19.99 -4.90 -7.10
CA TYR A 103 -18.84 -5.17 -6.24
C TYR A 103 -17.62 -5.62 -7.06
N ILE A 104 -17.83 -6.56 -7.98
CA ILE A 104 -16.78 -7.03 -8.88
C ILE A 104 -16.22 -5.88 -9.72
N ASN A 105 -17.10 -5.03 -10.28
CA ASN A 105 -16.68 -3.84 -10.99
C ASN A 105 -15.87 -2.88 -10.11
N CYS A 106 -16.27 -2.63 -8.86
CA CYS A 106 -15.52 -1.78 -7.94
C CYS A 106 -14.08 -2.30 -7.72
N VAL A 107 -13.95 -3.60 -7.47
CA VAL A 107 -12.65 -4.24 -7.23
C VAL A 107 -11.79 -4.21 -8.49
N MET A 108 -12.36 -4.52 -9.67
CA MET A 108 -11.64 -4.45 -10.95
C MET A 108 -11.23 -3.02 -11.35
N GLU A 109 -12.03 -2.00 -11.02
CA GLU A 109 -11.64 -0.60 -11.21
C GLU A 109 -10.52 -0.20 -10.25
N MET A 110 -10.53 -0.71 -9.02
CA MET A 110 -9.45 -0.47 -8.05
C MET A 110 -8.13 -1.12 -8.47
N MET A 111 -8.19 -2.35 -8.99
CA MET A 111 -7.04 -3.04 -9.58
C MET A 111 -6.57 -2.42 -10.89
N GLN A 112 -7.31 -1.45 -11.45
CA GLN A 112 -7.01 -0.85 -12.75
C GLN A 112 -7.05 -1.86 -13.92
N THR A 113 -7.82 -2.95 -13.77
CA THR A 113 -8.04 -3.95 -14.82
C THR A 113 -9.28 -3.62 -15.67
N MET A 114 -10.24 -2.89 -15.08
CA MET A 114 -11.40 -2.34 -15.78
C MET A 114 -11.46 -0.82 -15.60
N LYS A 115 -12.04 -0.12 -16.57
CA LYS A 115 -12.39 1.29 -16.43
C LYS A 115 -13.63 1.62 -17.24
N LYS A 116 -14.71 2.09 -16.59
CA LYS A 116 -15.97 2.43 -17.28
C LYS A 116 -16.48 1.27 -18.17
N GLY A 117 -16.46 0.05 -17.63
CA GLY A 117 -16.93 -1.15 -18.34
C GLY A 117 -16.02 -1.66 -19.47
N LYS A 118 -14.85 -1.05 -19.67
CA LYS A 118 -13.86 -1.52 -20.65
C LYS A 118 -12.74 -2.27 -19.97
N PHE A 119 -12.45 -3.46 -20.48
CA PHE A 119 -11.31 -4.26 -20.05
C PHE A 119 -9.99 -3.68 -20.54
N LEU A 120 -9.05 -3.51 -19.63
CA LEU A 120 -7.72 -2.99 -19.87
C LEU A 120 -6.73 -4.15 -19.87
N TYR A 121 -6.66 -4.89 -20.98
CA TYR A 121 -5.85 -6.11 -21.09
C TYR A 121 -4.38 -5.90 -20.71
N GLU A 122 -3.71 -4.93 -21.34
CA GLU A 122 -2.29 -4.61 -21.08
C GLU A 122 -2.04 -4.18 -19.63
N SER A 123 -2.95 -3.39 -19.05
CA SER A 123 -2.87 -3.03 -17.63
C SER A 123 -3.04 -4.24 -16.74
N SER A 124 -3.92 -5.17 -17.11
CA SER A 124 -4.20 -6.37 -16.34
C SER A 124 -3.02 -7.35 -16.34
N LEU A 125 -2.29 -7.47 -17.46
CA LEU A 125 -1.04 -8.24 -17.52
C LEU A 125 0.00 -7.68 -16.53
N LYS A 126 0.14 -6.35 -16.46
CA LYS A 126 1.04 -5.70 -15.49
C LYS A 126 0.61 -5.93 -14.05
N GLN A 127 -0.69 -5.92 -13.78
CA GLN A 127 -1.21 -6.22 -12.44
C GLN A 127 -0.96 -7.67 -12.04
N VAL A 128 -1.02 -8.62 -12.99
CA VAL A 128 -0.60 -10.00 -12.74
C VAL A 128 0.88 -10.06 -12.37
N ASP A 129 1.74 -9.36 -13.10
CA ASP A 129 3.19 -9.35 -12.81
C ASP A 129 3.51 -8.75 -11.42
N LEU A 130 2.74 -7.75 -11.01
CA LEU A 130 2.92 -7.00 -9.77
C LEU A 130 2.31 -7.67 -8.54
N LEU A 131 1.09 -8.20 -8.65
CA LEU A 131 0.29 -8.64 -7.50
C LEU A 131 0.29 -10.16 -7.31
N MET A 132 0.52 -10.93 -8.37
CA MET A 132 0.43 -12.39 -8.29
C MET A 132 1.79 -13.01 -7.97
N PRO A 133 1.83 -14.07 -7.14
CA PRO A 133 3.01 -14.91 -6.99
C PRO A 133 3.36 -15.60 -8.31
N ASP A 134 4.63 -15.93 -8.49
CA ASP A 134 5.13 -16.52 -9.75
C ASP A 134 4.38 -17.79 -10.17
N SER A 135 3.93 -18.60 -9.20
CA SER A 135 3.17 -19.84 -9.45
C SER A 135 1.74 -19.64 -9.99
N TYR A 136 1.26 -18.40 -10.06
CA TYR A 136 -0.05 -18.01 -10.59
C TYR A 136 0.06 -17.29 -11.94
N LYS A 137 1.19 -16.61 -12.21
CA LYS A 137 1.31 -15.64 -13.32
C LYS A 137 0.97 -16.22 -14.69
N ASP A 138 1.54 -17.36 -15.06
CA ASP A 138 1.35 -17.93 -16.40
C ASP A 138 -0.11 -18.33 -16.66
N GLU A 139 -0.76 -18.91 -15.65
CA GLU A 139 -2.17 -19.28 -15.74
C GLU A 139 -3.06 -18.05 -15.88
N TYR A 140 -2.81 -17.00 -15.09
CA TYR A 140 -3.57 -15.75 -15.18
C TYR A 140 -3.34 -15.03 -16.51
N ARG A 141 -2.11 -14.96 -17.03
CA ARG A 141 -1.84 -14.38 -18.36
C ARG A 141 -2.59 -15.12 -19.46
N ASN A 142 -2.58 -16.45 -19.43
CA ASN A 142 -3.34 -17.27 -20.39
C ASN A 142 -4.85 -17.05 -20.25
N GLY A 143 -5.38 -17.03 -19.03
CA GLY A 143 -6.78 -16.72 -18.75
C GLY A 143 -7.20 -15.35 -19.30
N LEU A 144 -6.42 -14.30 -19.03
CA LEU A 144 -6.66 -12.96 -19.55
C LEU A 144 -6.66 -12.94 -21.09
N GLY A 145 -5.75 -13.70 -21.71
CA GLY A 145 -5.69 -13.84 -23.17
C GLY A 145 -6.95 -14.46 -23.77
N LYS A 146 -7.49 -15.51 -23.14
CA LYS A 146 -8.75 -16.15 -23.54
C LYS A 146 -9.97 -15.26 -23.31
N CYS A 147 -9.92 -14.43 -22.27
CA CYS A 147 -11.04 -13.60 -21.84
C CYS A 147 -11.00 -12.15 -22.33
N LYS A 148 -10.07 -11.81 -23.22
CA LYS A 148 -9.87 -10.43 -23.70
C LYS A 148 -11.12 -9.76 -24.27
N ASP A 149 -11.99 -10.56 -24.89
CA ASP A 149 -13.20 -10.07 -25.56
C ASP A 149 -14.48 -10.31 -24.72
N ALA A 150 -14.37 -10.86 -23.51
CA ALA A 150 -15.52 -11.27 -22.69
C ALA A 150 -16.44 -10.09 -22.29
N ALA A 151 -15.90 -8.87 -22.25
CA ALA A 151 -16.65 -7.65 -21.93
C ALA A 151 -17.13 -6.87 -23.16
N VAL A 152 -16.79 -7.31 -24.39
CA VAL A 152 -17.06 -6.56 -25.62
C VAL A 152 -18.56 -6.50 -25.89
N GLY A 153 -19.07 -5.29 -26.17
CA GLY A 153 -20.48 -5.05 -26.50
C GLY A 153 -21.41 -4.94 -25.28
N ILE A 154 -20.92 -5.19 -24.06
CA ILE A 154 -21.72 -5.07 -22.84
C ILE A 154 -21.77 -3.60 -22.41
N LYS A 155 -22.98 -3.02 -22.37
CA LYS A 155 -23.19 -1.59 -22.07
C LYS A 155 -23.08 -1.25 -20.59
N ASN A 156 -23.45 -2.18 -19.71
CA ASN A 156 -23.44 -1.95 -18.28
C ASN A 156 -22.07 -2.35 -17.69
N ASN A 157 -21.44 -1.44 -16.95
CA ASN A 157 -20.10 -1.65 -16.39
C ASN A 157 -20.04 -2.86 -15.44
N CYS A 158 -21.06 -3.05 -14.61
CA CYS A 158 -21.15 -4.15 -13.67
C CYS A 158 -21.31 -5.49 -14.39
N ASP A 159 -22.17 -5.54 -15.42
CA ASP A 159 -22.33 -6.74 -16.23
C ASP A 159 -21.06 -7.07 -17.03
N ALA A 160 -20.35 -6.06 -17.54
CA ALA A 160 -19.09 -6.24 -18.27
C ALA A 160 -17.99 -6.85 -17.37
N SER A 161 -17.83 -6.30 -16.17
CA SER A 161 -16.87 -6.81 -15.17
C SER A 161 -17.25 -8.21 -14.69
N TYR A 162 -18.54 -8.49 -14.53
CA TYR A 162 -19.04 -9.82 -14.18
C TYR A 162 -18.72 -10.84 -15.28
N ALA A 163 -19.01 -10.52 -16.55
CA ALA A 163 -18.71 -11.41 -17.67
C ALA A 163 -17.22 -11.75 -17.77
N LEU A 164 -16.35 -10.75 -17.56
CA LEU A 164 -14.90 -10.97 -17.50
C LEU A 164 -14.51 -11.89 -16.34
N LEU A 165 -15.05 -11.68 -15.14
CA LEU A 165 -14.73 -12.51 -13.98
C LEU A 165 -15.16 -13.97 -14.19
N ILE A 166 -16.37 -14.18 -14.70
CA ILE A 166 -16.89 -15.52 -15.00
C ILE A 166 -16.02 -16.20 -16.04
N CYS A 167 -15.64 -15.49 -17.11
CA CYS A 167 -14.70 -16.05 -18.10
C CYS A 167 -13.37 -16.46 -17.46
N MET A 168 -12.80 -15.61 -16.59
CA MET A 168 -11.54 -15.92 -15.89
C MET A 168 -11.69 -17.17 -15.02
N ARG A 169 -12.73 -17.22 -14.18
CA ARG A 169 -13.05 -18.37 -13.32
C ARG A 169 -13.14 -19.67 -14.11
N ASP A 170 -13.75 -19.65 -15.28
CA ASP A 170 -13.96 -20.85 -16.09
C ASP A 170 -12.69 -21.28 -16.86
N ASN A 171 -11.67 -20.43 -16.93
CA ASN A 171 -10.44 -20.65 -17.71
C ASN A 171 -9.15 -20.78 -16.89
N ILE A 172 -9.22 -20.66 -15.56
CA ILE A 172 -8.10 -20.83 -14.63
C ILE A 172 -8.45 -21.78 -13.50
N THR A 173 -7.50 -22.57 -13.04
CA THR A 173 -7.65 -23.52 -11.94
C THR A 173 -7.42 -22.88 -10.58
N LYS A 174 -6.44 -21.97 -10.47
CA LYS A 174 -6.15 -21.22 -9.23
C LYS A 174 -6.91 -19.89 -9.16
N PHE A 175 -8.23 -19.98 -9.23
CA PHE A 175 -9.06 -18.79 -9.16
C PHE A 175 -9.02 -18.15 -7.77
N VAL A 176 -8.73 -16.85 -7.73
CA VAL A 176 -8.75 -16.02 -6.53
C VAL A 176 -9.30 -14.64 -6.91
N PHE A 177 -10.21 -14.13 -6.09
CA PHE A 177 -10.72 -12.77 -6.22
C PHE A 177 -10.73 -12.06 -4.85
N PRO A 178 -10.42 -10.75 -4.79
CA PRO A 178 -10.47 -9.96 -3.54
C PRO A 178 -11.83 -9.97 -2.81
#